data_AF-A0A382X7L4-F1
#
_entry.id   AF-A0A382X7L4-F1
#
_cell.length_a   1.000
_cell.length_b   1.000
_cell.length_c   1.000
_cell.angle_alpha   90.00
_cell.angle_beta   90.00
_cell.angle_gamma   90.00
#
_symmetry.space_group_name_H-M   'P 1'
#
loop_
_entity.id
_entity.type
_entity.pdbx_description
1 polymer ?
#
loop_
_entity_poly.entity_id
_entity_poly.type
_entity_poly.pdbx_seq_one_letter_code
_entity_poly.pdbx_strand_id
1 'polypeptide(L)'
;NHPSMSVEKKAFYEYHEHLMEAWDGPAALAFTDGIQIGAILDRNGLRPARYVVTQDDRVIMASEVGAIEIPPEEIVSKGRLQPGRMFLVDTRQGRIIDDQELKTEICNSKPYGEWLENHSIQLESLPLKDPVPQTDFETLLRRQKIFGYTMEDLMVLMLPMIETAVEATGSMGNDAPLAVLSSKPRLLFDYFKQIFAQVSNPAIDSIREELVMSLTSRLGRSHNLLQAGPEHAGMLKLEHPLLTNEELTRIKHNKEKELKPSILSMLFPKGA
;
A
#
# COMPACT_ATOMS: atom_id res chain seq x y z
N ASN A 1 9.77 1.02 6.17
CA ASN A 1 11.15 0.54 5.92
C ASN A 1 12.27 1.51 6.36
N HIS A 2 12.01 2.53 7.20
CA HIS A 2 13.09 3.43 7.65
C HIS A 2 14.02 2.74 8.68
N PRO A 3 15.36 2.81 8.52
CA PRO A 3 16.29 2.09 9.40
C PRO A 3 16.17 2.47 10.89
N SER A 4 15.84 3.73 11.18
CA SER A 4 15.70 4.22 12.56
C SER A 4 14.37 3.91 13.24
N MET A 5 13.44 3.20 12.58
CA MET A 5 12.16 2.83 13.19
C MET A 5 12.37 1.68 14.20
N SER A 6 11.82 1.82 15.40
CA SER A 6 11.90 0.78 16.43
C SER A 6 11.19 -0.51 16.00
N VAL A 7 11.56 -1.63 16.61
CA VAL A 7 11.02 -2.96 16.27
C VAL A 7 9.53 -3.02 16.57
N GLU A 8 9.11 -2.45 17.69
CA GLU A 8 7.73 -2.42 18.16
C GLU A 8 6.86 -1.61 17.20
N LYS A 9 7.38 -0.49 16.69
CA LYS A 9 6.68 0.36 15.73
C LYS A 9 6.58 -0.30 14.35
N LYS A 10 7.62 -1.03 13.92
CA LYS A 10 7.56 -1.84 12.68
C LYS A 10 6.50 -2.93 12.80
N ALA A 11 6.51 -3.68 13.90
CA ALA A 11 5.54 -4.73 14.17
C ALA A 11 4.11 -4.19 14.26
N PHE A 12 3.90 -3.04 14.90
CA PHE A 12 2.59 -2.37 14.95
C PHE A 12 2.07 -2.06 13.54
N TYR A 13 2.87 -1.43 12.69
CA TYR A 13 2.44 -1.09 11.32
C TYR A 13 2.25 -2.32 10.45
N GLU A 14 3.16 -3.28 10.52
CA GLU A 14 3.04 -4.53 9.77
C GLU A 14 1.77 -5.28 10.17
N TYR A 15 1.45 -5.38 11.46
CA TYR A 15 0.20 -5.97 11.92
C TYR A 15 -1.03 -5.25 11.36
N HIS A 16 -1.06 -3.91 11.43
CA HIS A 16 -2.22 -3.14 10.95
C HIS A 16 -2.36 -3.10 9.42
N GLU A 17 -1.28 -3.30 8.67
CA GLU A 17 -1.32 -3.48 7.21
C GLU A 17 -2.16 -4.71 6.82
N HIS A 18 -2.24 -5.74 7.68
CA HIS A 18 -3.12 -6.90 7.46
C HIS A 18 -4.60 -6.58 7.69
N LEU A 19 -4.90 -5.54 8.48
CA LEU A 19 -6.26 -5.22 8.91
C LEU A 19 -7.00 -4.33 7.93
N MET A 20 -6.32 -3.29 7.45
CA MET A 20 -6.93 -2.24 6.65
C MET A 20 -5.90 -1.63 5.73
N GLU A 21 -6.29 -1.44 4.47
CA GLU A 21 -5.52 -0.67 3.52
C GLU A 21 -5.40 0.80 3.95
N ALA A 22 -4.30 1.45 3.56
CA ALA A 22 -4.10 2.85 3.86
C ALA A 22 -5.10 3.73 3.09
N TRP A 23 -5.71 4.69 3.79
CA TRP A 23 -6.55 5.71 3.17
C TRP A 23 -5.65 6.86 2.69
N ASP A 24 -5.15 6.72 1.46
CA ASP A 24 -4.11 7.59 0.92
C ASP A 24 -4.65 8.83 0.18
N GLY A 25 -3.77 9.81 0.01
CA GLY A 25 -4.05 11.10 -0.65
C GLY A 25 -3.72 12.30 0.25
N PRO A 26 -3.62 13.52 -0.32
CA PRO A 26 -3.27 14.72 0.45
C PRO A 26 -4.27 15.01 1.57
N ALA A 27 -3.83 14.90 2.82
CA ALA A 27 -4.70 15.07 3.98
C ALA A 27 -4.02 15.85 5.11
N ALA A 28 -4.76 16.79 5.68
CA ALA A 28 -4.50 17.36 6.99
C ALA A 28 -5.77 17.17 7.81
N LEU A 29 -5.72 16.27 8.78
CA LEU A 29 -6.86 15.88 9.59
C LEU A 29 -6.74 16.50 10.97
N ALA A 30 -7.82 17.10 11.45
CA ALA A 30 -8.01 17.45 12.84
C ALA A 30 -9.18 16.62 13.38
N PHE A 31 -9.03 16.09 14.59
CA PHE A 31 -9.98 15.15 15.18
C PHE A 31 -10.04 15.33 16.69
N THR A 32 -11.12 14.84 17.30
CA THR A 32 -11.29 14.82 18.75
C THR A 32 -12.23 13.70 19.16
N ASP A 33 -11.99 13.14 20.34
CA ASP A 33 -12.91 12.22 21.03
C ASP A 33 -13.70 12.93 22.15
N GLY A 34 -13.58 14.26 22.26
CA GLY A 34 -14.16 15.09 23.31
C GLY A 34 -13.24 15.32 24.53
N ILE A 35 -12.13 14.59 24.66
CA ILE A 35 -11.12 14.77 25.71
C ILE A 35 -9.77 15.15 25.09
N GLN A 36 -9.38 14.42 24.06
CA GLN A 36 -8.17 14.64 23.30
C GLN A 36 -8.49 15.35 21.99
N ILE A 37 -7.62 16.27 21.59
CA ILE A 37 -7.71 16.99 20.32
C ILE A 37 -6.41 16.70 19.58
N GLY A 38 -6.52 16.12 18.40
CA GLY A 38 -5.38 15.68 17.62
C GLY A 38 -5.39 16.23 16.21
N ALA A 39 -4.21 16.23 15.60
CA ALA A 39 -4.05 16.47 14.18
C ALA A 39 -2.93 15.61 13.61
N ILE A 40 -3.12 15.18 12.36
CA ILE A 40 -2.16 14.37 11.63
C ILE A 40 -2.18 14.74 10.14
N LEU A 41 -1.03 14.56 9.47
CA LEU A 41 -0.93 14.68 8.02
C LEU A 41 -0.91 13.30 7.37
N ASP A 42 -1.19 13.27 6.06
CA ASP A 42 -0.92 12.09 5.25
C ASP A 42 0.57 11.69 5.31
N ARG A 43 0.87 10.48 4.86
CA ARG A 43 2.23 9.90 4.92
C ARG A 43 3.30 10.75 4.24
N ASN A 44 2.93 11.55 3.24
CA ASN A 44 3.82 12.41 2.48
C ASN A 44 3.76 13.87 2.95
N GLY A 45 2.79 14.23 3.79
CA GLY A 45 2.55 15.57 4.30
C GLY A 45 2.28 16.59 3.20
N LEU A 46 1.39 16.23 2.28
CA LEU A 46 1.06 17.03 1.09
C LEU A 46 0.17 18.24 1.41
N ARG A 47 -0.32 18.37 2.65
CA ARG A 47 -1.09 19.51 3.14
C ARG A 47 -0.36 20.24 4.27
N PRO A 48 -0.38 21.58 4.30
CA PRO A 48 0.22 22.33 5.39
C PRO A 48 -0.67 22.32 6.63
N ALA A 49 -0.05 22.21 7.80
CA ALA A 49 -0.68 22.49 9.09
C ALA A 49 0.36 23.11 10.03
N ARG A 50 0.05 24.27 10.58
CA ARG A 50 0.91 25.03 11.50
C ARG A 50 0.16 25.31 12.78
N TYR A 51 0.88 25.34 13.89
CA TYR A 51 0.29 25.60 15.19
C TYR A 51 1.09 26.64 15.99
N VAL A 52 0.38 27.30 16.90
CA VAL A 52 0.90 28.28 17.84
C VAL A 52 0.40 27.91 19.23
N VAL A 53 1.29 28.00 20.22
CA VAL A 53 0.95 27.87 21.65
C VAL A 53 1.14 29.24 22.29
N THR A 54 0.12 29.72 23.00
CA THR A 54 0.13 31.03 23.66
C THR A 54 0.42 30.92 25.16
N GLN A 55 0.66 32.06 25.82
CA GLN A 55 0.92 32.13 27.27
C GLN A 55 -0.30 31.79 28.13
N ASP A 56 -1.50 31.94 27.57
CA ASP A 56 -2.78 31.57 28.22
C ASP A 56 -3.23 30.14 27.86
N ASP A 57 -2.27 29.26 27.54
CA ASP A 57 -2.45 27.82 27.26
C ASP A 57 -3.40 27.49 26.10
N ARG A 58 -3.63 28.43 25.18
CA ARG A 58 -4.37 28.12 23.95
C ARG A 58 -3.43 27.50 22.92
N VAL A 59 -3.95 26.47 22.26
CA VAL A 59 -3.31 25.85 21.09
C VAL A 59 -4.16 26.16 19.88
N ILE A 60 -3.58 26.89 18.93
CA ILE A 60 -4.26 27.33 17.71
C ILE A 60 -3.57 26.65 16.53
N MET A 61 -4.33 25.90 15.74
CA MET A 61 -3.84 25.23 14.52
C MET A 61 -4.63 25.67 13.30
N ALA A 62 -3.92 25.94 12.22
CA ALA A 62 -4.50 26.30 10.93
C ALA A 62 -3.60 25.82 9.78
N SER A 63 -4.16 25.75 8.57
CA SER A 63 -3.38 25.44 7.37
C SER A 63 -2.34 26.50 7.04
N GLU A 64 -2.53 27.73 7.53
CA GLU A 64 -1.67 28.88 7.28
C GLU A 64 -1.35 29.64 8.57
N VAL A 65 -0.23 30.35 8.58
CA VAL A 65 0.13 31.22 9.71
C VAL A 65 -0.57 32.56 9.51
N GLY A 66 -1.10 33.12 10.59
CA GLY A 66 -1.80 34.41 10.55
C GLY A 66 -3.28 34.29 10.21
N ALA A 67 -3.85 33.08 10.18
CA ALA A 67 -5.29 32.88 10.11
C ALA A 67 -6.03 33.55 11.29
N ILE A 68 -5.35 33.70 12.43
CA ILE A 68 -5.80 34.43 13.61
C ILE A 68 -4.68 35.39 14.00
N GLU A 69 -5.04 36.64 14.29
CA GLU A 69 -4.13 37.64 14.80
C GLU A 69 -3.85 37.38 16.29
N ILE A 70 -2.57 37.18 16.64
CA ILE A 70 -2.11 36.90 17.99
C ILE A 70 -0.94 37.85 18.26
N PRO A 71 -0.97 38.65 19.34
CA PRO A 71 0.15 39.51 19.71
C PRO A 71 1.44 38.69 19.86
N PRO A 72 2.57 39.09 19.24
CA PRO A 72 3.82 38.32 19.30
C PRO A 72 4.30 38.00 20.71
N GLU A 73 4.06 38.89 21.67
CA GLU A 73 4.36 38.73 23.09
C GLU A 73 3.58 37.60 23.75
N GLU A 74 2.37 37.28 23.27
CA GLU A 74 1.57 36.17 23.81
C GLU A 74 2.04 34.81 23.31
N ILE A 75 2.96 34.74 22.34
CA ILE A 75 3.34 33.48 21.68
C ILE A 75 4.50 32.81 22.43
N VAL A 76 4.24 31.63 22.98
CA VAL A 76 5.26 30.79 23.64
C VAL A 76 6.02 29.96 22.61
N SER A 77 5.33 29.33 21.66
CA SER A 77 5.97 28.53 20.63
C SER A 77 5.18 28.49 19.33
N LYS A 78 5.89 28.23 18.23
CA LYS A 78 5.32 28.03 16.89
C LYS A 78 5.88 26.75 16.29
N GLY A 79 5.05 25.99 15.61
CA GLY A 79 5.46 24.74 14.97
C GLY A 79 4.69 24.43 13.70
N ARG A 80 5.08 23.34 13.06
CA ARG A 80 4.37 22.74 11.91
C ARG A 80 4.26 21.24 12.12
N LEU A 81 3.17 20.66 11.64
CA LEU A 81 3.07 19.20 11.56
C LEU A 81 4.05 18.70 10.51
N GLN A 82 4.61 17.52 10.78
CA GLN A 82 5.55 16.84 9.89
C GLN A 82 4.90 15.52 9.43
N PRO A 83 5.20 15.07 8.20
CA PRO A 83 4.73 13.78 7.72
C PRO A 83 5.04 12.67 8.73
N GLY A 84 4.05 11.82 8.99
CA GLY A 84 4.19 10.70 9.91
C GLY A 84 4.36 11.09 11.39
N ARG A 85 4.15 12.35 11.80
CA ARG A 85 4.03 12.78 13.21
C ARG A 85 2.60 13.19 13.52
N MET A 86 2.13 12.83 14.71
CA MET A 86 0.84 13.23 15.26
C MET A 86 1.07 14.36 16.26
N PHE A 87 0.21 15.37 16.21
CA PHE A 87 0.11 16.40 17.23
C PHE A 87 -1.12 16.07 18.09
N LEU A 88 -0.97 15.94 19.40
CA LEU A 88 -2.06 15.55 20.29
C LEU A 88 -2.06 16.40 21.55
N VAL A 89 -3.21 16.96 21.91
CA VAL A 89 -3.45 17.71 23.14
C VAL A 89 -4.43 16.91 23.99
N ASP A 90 -4.06 16.60 25.22
CA ASP A 90 -4.94 15.95 26.18
C ASP A 90 -5.46 17.00 27.18
N THR A 91 -6.74 17.34 27.09
CA THR A 91 -7.34 18.38 27.94
C THR A 91 -7.53 17.93 29.39
N ARG A 92 -7.55 16.62 29.65
CA ARG A 92 -7.63 16.08 31.02
C ARG A 92 -6.26 16.13 31.70
N GLN A 93 -5.18 15.85 30.96
CA GLN A 93 -3.81 15.98 31.46
C GLN A 93 -3.31 17.44 31.43
N GLY A 94 -3.95 18.30 30.64
CA GLY A 94 -3.57 19.72 30.50
C GLY A 94 -2.25 19.91 29.77
N ARG A 95 -1.89 19.02 28.82
CA ARG A 95 -0.61 19.09 28.11
C ARG A 95 -0.69 18.60 26.67
N ILE A 96 0.31 19.01 25.88
CA ILE A 96 0.60 18.43 24.57
C ILE A 96 1.36 17.11 24.80
N ILE A 97 0.87 16.01 24.22
CA ILE A 97 1.52 14.70 24.28
C ILE A 97 2.57 14.62 23.18
N ASP A 98 3.78 14.18 23.52
CA ASP A 98 4.84 14.01 22.52
C ASP A 98 4.54 12.84 21.59
N ASP A 99 4.90 12.98 20.30
CA ASP A 99 4.66 11.97 19.27
C ASP A 99 5.35 10.63 19.58
N GLN A 100 6.57 10.69 20.13
CA GLN A 100 7.34 9.49 20.46
C GLN A 100 6.76 8.80 21.69
N GLU A 101 6.36 9.56 22.72
CA GLU A 101 5.63 9.04 23.88
C GLU A 101 4.36 8.32 23.45
N LEU A 102 3.49 9.00 22.69
CA LEU A 102 2.22 8.48 22.21
C LEU A 102 2.38 7.19 21.40
N LYS A 103 3.30 7.20 20.42
CA LYS A 103 3.51 6.02 19.58
C LYS A 103 4.14 4.87 20.34
N THR A 104 5.02 5.15 21.29
CA THR A 104 5.61 4.10 22.13
C THR A 104 4.53 3.39 22.93
N GLU A 105 3.61 4.13 23.53
CA GLU A 105 2.47 3.55 24.25
C GLU A 105 1.59 2.69 23.31
N ILE A 106 1.17 3.24 22.17
CA ILE A 106 0.29 2.54 21.22
C ILE A 106 0.95 1.29 20.65
N CYS A 107 2.21 1.38 20.23
CA CYS A 107 2.92 0.24 19.63
C CYS A 107 3.19 -0.88 20.64
N ASN A 108 3.24 -0.56 21.94
CA ASN A 108 3.41 -1.55 23.02
C ASN A 108 2.09 -1.99 23.68
N SER A 109 0.94 -1.48 23.22
CA SER A 109 -0.37 -1.81 23.80
C SER A 109 -0.75 -3.29 23.68
N LYS A 110 -0.16 -4.00 22.71
CA LYS A 110 -0.35 -5.43 22.44
C LYS A 110 0.98 -6.04 21.95
N PRO A 111 1.16 -7.37 22.06
CA PRO A 111 2.37 -8.05 21.59
C PRO A 111 2.34 -8.29 20.07
N TYR A 112 2.26 -7.23 19.27
CA TYR A 112 2.14 -7.32 17.82
C TYR A 112 3.28 -8.11 17.17
N GLY A 113 4.51 -7.95 17.69
CA GLY A 113 5.68 -8.69 17.20
C GLY A 113 5.54 -10.20 17.40
N GLU A 114 5.10 -10.63 18.59
CA GLU A 114 4.87 -12.04 18.88
C GLU A 114 3.74 -12.62 18.02
N TRP A 115 2.69 -11.85 17.77
CA TRP A 115 1.60 -12.29 16.88
C TRP A 115 2.10 -12.49 15.45
N LEU A 116 2.88 -11.55 14.92
CA LEU A 116 3.47 -11.67 13.59
C LEU A 116 4.44 -12.85 13.51
N GLU A 117 5.33 -13.03 14.48
CA GLU A 117 6.31 -14.11 14.47
C GLU A 117 5.65 -15.50 14.53
N ASN A 118 4.60 -15.66 15.34
CA ASN A 118 3.96 -16.95 15.54
C ASN A 118 2.91 -17.30 14.47
N HIS A 119 2.33 -16.32 13.78
CA HIS A 119 1.21 -16.54 12.86
C HIS A 119 1.49 -16.15 11.41
N SER A 120 2.44 -15.25 11.13
CA SER A 120 2.70 -14.82 9.75
C SER A 120 3.22 -15.97 8.90
N ILE A 121 2.58 -16.16 7.75
CA ILE A 121 2.96 -17.21 6.80
C ILE A 121 3.96 -16.59 5.82
N GLN A 122 5.18 -17.13 5.80
CA GLN A 122 6.20 -16.79 4.82
C GLN A 122 6.07 -17.69 3.60
N LEU A 123 6.31 -17.16 2.41
CA LEU A 123 6.18 -17.92 1.16
C LEU A 123 7.16 -19.09 1.08
N GLU A 124 8.36 -18.89 1.61
CA GLU A 124 9.46 -19.87 1.60
C GLU A 124 9.19 -21.04 2.55
N SER A 125 8.40 -20.83 3.60
CA SER A 125 8.02 -21.89 4.54
C SER A 125 6.98 -22.83 3.96
N LEU A 126 6.27 -22.41 2.90
CA LEU A 126 5.30 -23.25 2.21
C LEU A 126 6.00 -24.38 1.45
N PRO A 127 5.46 -25.61 1.51
CA PRO A 127 6.12 -26.78 0.96
C PRO A 127 6.05 -26.81 -0.57
N LEU A 128 7.18 -27.09 -1.22
CA LEU A 128 7.23 -27.39 -2.65
C LEU A 128 7.23 -28.91 -2.85
N LYS A 129 6.05 -29.52 -2.95
CA LYS A 129 5.90 -30.99 -3.06
C LYS A 129 5.72 -31.48 -4.50
N ASP A 130 5.07 -30.67 -5.33
CA ASP A 130 4.74 -31.03 -6.70
C ASP A 130 5.74 -30.43 -7.69
N PRO A 131 5.92 -31.05 -8.87
CA PRO A 131 6.78 -30.51 -9.91
C PRO A 131 6.33 -29.12 -10.34
N VAL A 132 7.27 -28.17 -10.38
CA VAL A 132 7.02 -26.84 -10.92
C VAL A 132 6.67 -26.98 -12.41
N PRO A 133 5.51 -26.43 -12.86
CA PRO A 133 5.12 -26.50 -14.25
C PRO A 133 6.20 -25.95 -15.17
N GLN A 134 6.65 -26.79 -16.11
CA GLN A 134 7.62 -26.42 -17.12
C GLN A 134 6.93 -25.85 -18.36
N THR A 135 7.66 -25.04 -19.13
CA THR A 135 7.16 -24.50 -20.38
C THR A 135 7.02 -25.62 -21.42
N ASP A 136 5.78 -25.89 -21.82
CA ASP A 136 5.48 -26.72 -22.99
C ASP A 136 5.71 -25.91 -24.29
N PHE A 137 6.87 -26.12 -24.90
CA PHE A 137 7.28 -25.46 -26.14
C PHE A 137 6.47 -25.92 -27.37
N GLU A 138 5.91 -27.14 -27.36
CA GLU A 138 5.15 -27.67 -28.51
C GLU A 138 3.85 -26.88 -28.71
N THR A 139 3.17 -26.53 -27.60
CA THR A 139 1.90 -25.79 -27.65
C THR A 139 2.05 -24.28 -27.47
N LEU A 140 3.26 -23.78 -27.20
CA LEU A 140 3.50 -22.37 -26.86
C LEU A 140 2.92 -21.40 -27.90
N LEU A 141 3.30 -21.57 -29.18
CA LEU A 141 2.84 -20.68 -30.25
C LEU A 141 1.32 -20.70 -30.41
N ARG A 142 0.68 -21.87 -30.21
CA ARG A 142 -0.77 -22.00 -30.27
C ARG A 142 -1.42 -21.22 -29.12
N ARG A 143 -0.89 -21.33 -27.91
CA ARG A 143 -1.39 -20.59 -26.73
C ARG A 143 -1.22 -19.08 -26.90
N GLN A 144 -0.06 -18.63 -27.36
CA GLN A 144 0.19 -17.23 -27.69
C GLN A 144 -0.85 -16.67 -28.67
N LYS A 145 -1.13 -17.40 -29.77
CA LYS A 145 -2.17 -17.01 -30.74
C LYS A 145 -3.57 -16.96 -30.13
N ILE A 146 -3.94 -17.91 -29.27
CA ILE A 146 -5.25 -17.93 -28.59
C ILE A 146 -5.41 -16.70 -27.68
N PHE A 147 -4.35 -16.32 -26.97
CA PHE A 147 -4.34 -15.15 -26.08
C PHE A 147 -3.96 -13.83 -26.79
N GLY A 148 -3.88 -13.82 -28.13
CA GLY A 148 -3.70 -12.61 -28.91
C GLY A 148 -2.30 -12.01 -28.92
N TYR A 149 -1.27 -12.73 -28.45
CA TYR A 149 0.12 -12.26 -28.52
C TYR A 149 0.58 -12.11 -29.96
N THR A 150 1.20 -10.97 -30.26
CA THR A 150 1.80 -10.65 -31.55
C THR A 150 3.32 -10.59 -31.48
N MET A 151 3.99 -10.65 -32.63
CA MET A 151 5.44 -10.46 -32.68
C MET A 151 5.89 -9.11 -32.13
N GLU A 152 5.05 -8.07 -32.27
CA GLU A 152 5.32 -6.75 -31.71
C GLU A 152 5.28 -6.79 -30.18
N ASP A 153 4.29 -7.45 -29.58
CA ASP A 153 4.24 -7.63 -28.12
C ASP A 153 5.49 -8.35 -27.59
N LEU A 154 5.95 -9.38 -28.31
CA LEU A 154 7.14 -10.15 -27.91
C LEU A 154 8.43 -9.33 -28.07
N MET A 155 8.64 -8.73 -29.24
CA MET A 155 9.93 -8.13 -29.62
C MET A 155 10.08 -6.68 -29.16
N VAL A 156 8.99 -5.90 -29.17
CA VAL A 156 9.02 -4.47 -28.85
C VAL A 156 8.73 -4.25 -27.37
N LEU A 157 7.78 -4.98 -26.78
CA LEU A 157 7.37 -4.78 -25.39
C LEU A 157 8.11 -5.71 -24.41
N MET A 158 8.07 -7.03 -24.65
CA MET A 158 8.63 -7.98 -23.68
C MET A 158 10.14 -8.13 -23.73
N LEU A 159 10.77 -8.08 -24.91
CA LEU A 159 12.22 -8.26 -25.01
C LEU A 159 13.02 -7.23 -24.18
N PRO A 160 12.71 -5.92 -24.20
CA PRO A 160 13.38 -4.95 -23.31
C PRO A 160 13.25 -5.29 -21.82
N MET A 161 12.07 -5.71 -21.37
CA MET A 161 11.85 -6.10 -19.97
C MET A 161 12.74 -7.28 -19.56
N ILE A 162 13.09 -8.17 -20.49
CA ILE A 162 13.96 -9.32 -20.25
C ILE A 162 15.44 -8.90 -20.28
N GLU A 163 15.85 -8.11 -21.27
CA GLU A 163 17.27 -7.78 -21.48
C GLU A 163 17.79 -6.69 -20.54
N THR A 164 16.98 -5.67 -20.24
CA THR A 164 17.40 -4.50 -19.49
C THR A 164 16.65 -4.30 -18.16
N ALA A 165 15.66 -5.16 -17.87
CA ALA A 165 14.78 -5.02 -16.70
C ALA A 165 14.02 -3.68 -16.65
N VAL A 166 13.79 -3.05 -17.80
CA VAL A 166 13.01 -1.81 -17.93
C VAL A 166 11.91 -2.02 -18.97
N GLU A 167 10.76 -1.37 -18.77
CA GLU A 167 9.70 -1.36 -19.77
C GLU A 167 10.16 -0.70 -21.08
N ALA A 168 9.51 -1.08 -22.18
CA ALA A 168 9.83 -0.54 -23.49
C ALA A 168 9.53 0.98 -23.55
N THR A 169 10.49 1.76 -24.01
CA THR A 169 10.31 3.20 -24.26
C THR A 169 9.96 3.45 -25.72
N GLY A 170 8.98 4.32 -25.94
CA GLY A 170 8.51 4.71 -27.27
C GLY A 170 8.33 6.22 -27.39
N SER A 171 7.91 6.68 -28.57
CA SER A 171 7.60 8.08 -28.82
C SER A 171 6.38 8.21 -29.74
N MET A 172 5.89 9.43 -29.93
CA MET A 172 4.65 9.76 -30.65
C MET A 172 3.37 9.34 -29.92
N GLY A 173 2.22 9.79 -30.44
CA GLY A 173 0.91 9.44 -29.91
C GLY A 173 0.42 8.09 -30.45
N ASN A 174 -0.54 7.49 -29.75
CA ASN A 174 -1.23 6.29 -30.22
C ASN A 174 -2.28 6.67 -31.29
N ASP A 175 -2.00 6.35 -32.55
CA ASP A 175 -2.88 6.59 -33.70
C ASP A 175 -3.82 5.40 -34.00
N ALA A 176 -3.73 4.31 -33.23
CA ALA A 176 -4.61 3.17 -33.38
C ALA A 176 -6.05 3.52 -32.99
N PRO A 177 -7.06 2.92 -33.64
CA PRO A 177 -8.44 3.13 -33.25
C PRO A 177 -8.69 2.69 -31.80
N LEU A 178 -9.61 3.38 -31.13
CA LEU A 178 -10.15 2.94 -29.84
C LEU A 178 -10.59 1.48 -29.94
N ALA A 179 -10.42 0.72 -28.85
CA ALA A 179 -10.62 -0.73 -28.88
C ALA A 179 -11.99 -1.14 -29.45
N VAL A 180 -13.04 -0.40 -29.08
CA VAL A 180 -14.42 -0.61 -29.56
C VAL A 180 -14.63 -0.30 -31.05
N LEU A 181 -13.78 0.52 -31.66
CA LEU A 181 -13.84 0.89 -33.08
C LEU A 181 -12.85 0.08 -33.94
N SER A 182 -12.06 -0.79 -33.32
CA SER A 182 -11.05 -1.59 -34.00
C SER A 182 -11.71 -2.64 -34.89
N SER A 183 -11.21 -2.78 -36.12
CA SER A 183 -11.55 -3.90 -37.01
C SER A 183 -10.80 -5.19 -36.66
N LYS A 184 -9.80 -5.10 -35.78
CA LYS A 184 -9.04 -6.25 -35.25
C LYS A 184 -9.54 -6.63 -33.85
N PRO A 185 -9.48 -7.93 -33.46
CA PRO A 185 -9.70 -8.35 -32.08
C PRO A 185 -8.81 -7.58 -31.11
N ARG A 186 -9.38 -7.12 -30.00
CA ARG A 186 -8.70 -6.37 -28.94
C ARG A 186 -8.80 -7.13 -27.62
N LEU A 187 -7.78 -7.02 -26.78
CA LEU A 187 -7.79 -7.64 -25.46
C LEU A 187 -8.68 -6.83 -24.51
N LEU A 188 -9.19 -7.49 -23.47
CA LEU A 188 -10.03 -6.82 -22.47
C LEU A 188 -9.33 -5.61 -21.86
N PHE A 189 -8.02 -5.71 -21.64
CA PHE A 189 -7.20 -4.64 -21.05
C PHE A 189 -7.16 -3.36 -21.91
N ASP A 190 -7.37 -3.45 -23.24
CA ASP A 190 -7.38 -2.26 -24.12
C ASP A 190 -8.57 -1.32 -23.85
N TYR A 191 -9.63 -1.83 -23.23
CA TYR A 191 -10.83 -1.09 -22.87
C TYR A 191 -10.70 -0.33 -21.56
N PHE A 192 -9.78 -0.75 -20.68
CA PHE A 192 -9.51 -0.08 -19.42
C PHE A 192 -8.45 0.99 -19.61
N LYS A 193 -8.75 2.22 -19.23
CA LYS A 193 -7.78 3.33 -19.26
C LYS A 193 -7.34 3.63 -17.84
N GLN A 194 -6.03 3.71 -17.64
CA GLN A 194 -5.45 4.08 -16.35
C GLN A 194 -5.92 5.50 -16.01
N ILE A 195 -6.52 5.64 -14.83
CA ILE A 195 -6.84 6.95 -14.29
C ILE A 195 -5.56 7.58 -13.76
N PHE A 196 -5.48 8.90 -13.85
CA PHE A 196 -4.37 9.65 -13.29
C PHE A 196 -4.89 10.94 -12.66
N ALA A 197 -4.19 11.37 -11.62
CA ALA A 197 -4.55 12.58 -10.92
C ALA A 197 -4.15 13.82 -11.73
N GLN A 198 -5.05 14.79 -11.80
CA GLN A 198 -4.78 16.10 -12.41
C GLN A 198 -5.31 17.17 -11.46
N VAL A 199 -4.44 18.10 -11.06
CA VAL A 199 -4.77 19.28 -10.22
C VAL A 199 -5.23 18.95 -8.79
N SER A 200 -6.19 18.03 -8.59
CA SER A 200 -6.79 17.69 -7.30
C SER A 200 -5.80 17.15 -6.27
N ASN A 201 -4.87 16.32 -6.73
CA ASN A 201 -3.82 15.70 -5.94
C ASN A 201 -2.58 15.46 -6.84
N PRO A 202 -1.37 15.60 -6.29
CA PRO A 202 -0.15 15.35 -7.04
C PRO A 202 0.08 13.85 -7.26
N ALA A 203 0.70 13.50 -8.39
CA ALA A 203 1.29 12.18 -8.58
C ALA A 203 2.59 12.08 -7.76
N ILE A 204 2.97 10.84 -7.42
CA ILE A 204 4.20 10.53 -6.67
C ILE A 204 5.28 10.10 -7.67
N ASP A 205 6.52 10.53 -7.46
CA ASP A 205 7.68 10.05 -8.22
C ASP A 205 8.09 8.66 -7.72
N SER A 206 7.73 7.61 -8.46
CA SER A 206 7.97 6.22 -8.05
C SER A 206 9.44 5.82 -7.98
N ILE A 207 10.36 6.65 -8.49
CA ILE A 207 11.81 6.40 -8.46
C ILE A 207 12.43 7.17 -7.30
N ARG A 208 12.14 8.48 -7.18
CA ARG A 208 12.74 9.33 -6.15
C ARG A 208 12.08 9.18 -4.78
N GLU A 209 10.81 8.80 -4.76
CA GLU A 209 9.98 8.62 -3.56
C GLU A 209 9.61 7.14 -3.35
N GLU A 210 10.41 6.21 -3.88
CA GLU A 210 10.17 4.76 -3.75
C GLU A 210 9.96 4.32 -2.29
N LEU A 211 10.65 4.94 -1.34
CA LEU A 211 10.58 4.62 0.09
C LEU A 211 9.19 4.76 0.72
N VAL A 212 8.30 5.54 0.11
CA VAL A 212 6.91 5.70 0.57
C VAL A 212 5.93 4.82 -0.19
N MET A 213 6.38 4.07 -1.20
CA MET A 213 5.58 3.12 -1.96
C MET A 213 5.82 1.69 -1.48
N SER A 214 4.85 0.82 -1.73
CA SER A 214 4.96 -0.61 -1.45
C SER A 214 4.07 -1.40 -2.39
N LEU A 215 4.57 -2.53 -2.89
CA LEU A 215 3.79 -3.54 -3.62
C LEU A 215 3.47 -4.76 -2.74
N THR A 216 3.91 -4.70 -1.48
CA THR A 216 3.70 -5.75 -0.50
C THR A 216 2.22 -6.11 -0.45
N SER A 217 1.93 -7.38 -0.66
CA SER A 217 0.58 -7.93 -0.74
C SER A 217 0.38 -8.94 0.39
N ARG A 218 -0.86 -9.08 0.83
CA ARG A 218 -1.26 -10.02 1.88
C ARG A 218 -2.38 -10.91 1.37
N LEU A 219 -2.20 -12.23 1.48
CA LEU A 219 -3.20 -13.21 1.08
C LEU A 219 -3.66 -13.99 2.32
N GLY A 220 -4.95 -13.96 2.61
CA GLY A 220 -5.49 -14.62 3.79
C GLY A 220 -6.93 -14.23 4.05
N ARG A 221 -7.41 -14.57 5.25
CA ARG A 221 -8.76 -14.23 5.69
C ARG A 221 -8.77 -12.88 6.38
N SER A 222 -9.66 -12.00 5.95
CA SER A 222 -9.96 -10.78 6.72
C SER A 222 -10.81 -11.14 7.93
N HIS A 223 -10.34 -10.75 9.12
CA HIS A 223 -11.05 -10.95 10.39
C HIS A 223 -11.72 -9.64 10.83
N ASN A 224 -12.33 -9.63 12.03
CA ASN A 224 -13.08 -8.47 12.53
C ASN A 224 -12.15 -7.29 12.86
N LEU A 225 -12.26 -6.20 12.12
CA LEU A 225 -11.45 -4.99 12.31
C LEU A 225 -11.56 -4.38 13.72
N LEU A 226 -12.72 -4.51 14.37
CA LEU A 226 -12.98 -3.88 15.68
C LEU A 226 -12.32 -4.62 16.85
N GLN A 227 -11.77 -5.82 16.61
CA GLN A 227 -11.18 -6.66 17.65
C GLN A 227 -9.79 -7.10 17.22
N ALA A 228 -8.77 -6.48 17.83
CA ALA A 228 -7.39 -6.90 17.64
C ALA A 228 -7.12 -8.26 18.32
N GLY A 229 -6.45 -9.15 17.59
CA GLY A 229 -6.10 -10.50 18.00
C GLY A 229 -5.02 -11.14 17.11
N PRO A 230 -4.38 -12.23 17.56
CA PRO A 230 -3.32 -12.90 16.81
C PRO A 230 -3.76 -13.44 15.44
N GLU A 231 -5.05 -13.77 15.27
CA GLU A 231 -5.60 -14.34 14.04
C GLU A 231 -5.41 -13.44 12.81
N HIS A 232 -5.32 -12.12 13.00
CA HIS A 232 -5.10 -11.16 11.91
C HIS A 232 -3.71 -11.25 11.29
N ALA A 233 -2.73 -11.79 12.04
CA ALA A 233 -1.38 -12.01 11.53
C ALA A 233 -1.27 -13.29 10.68
N GLY A 234 -2.30 -14.14 10.66
CA GLY A 234 -2.38 -15.41 9.92
C GLY A 234 -2.54 -15.28 8.40
N MET A 235 -1.76 -14.39 7.77
CA MET A 235 -1.78 -14.16 6.32
C MET A 235 -0.42 -14.49 5.69
N LEU A 236 -0.47 -14.88 4.43
CA LEU A 236 0.71 -14.98 3.58
C LEU A 236 1.19 -13.61 3.15
N LYS A 237 2.42 -13.27 3.54
CA LYS A 237 3.13 -12.09 3.11
C LYS A 237 3.80 -12.34 1.75
N LEU A 238 3.49 -11.47 0.79
CA LEU A 238 4.15 -11.40 -0.51
C LEU A 238 4.81 -10.03 -0.65
N GLU A 239 6.05 -9.99 -1.15
CA GLU A 239 6.75 -8.73 -1.39
C GLU A 239 6.16 -7.95 -2.58
N HIS A 240 5.58 -8.66 -3.55
CA HIS A 240 4.91 -8.08 -4.71
C HIS A 240 3.83 -9.04 -5.27
N PRO A 241 2.88 -8.56 -6.10
CA PRO A 241 1.79 -9.38 -6.61
C PRO A 241 2.18 -10.35 -7.74
N LEU A 242 3.41 -10.24 -8.26
CA LEU A 242 3.93 -11.16 -9.29
C LEU A 242 4.44 -12.43 -8.63
N LEU A 243 4.08 -13.59 -9.18
CA LEU A 243 4.50 -14.89 -8.67
C LEU A 243 5.12 -15.70 -9.79
N THR A 244 6.27 -16.30 -9.51
CA THR A 244 6.88 -17.33 -10.35
C THR A 244 6.05 -18.61 -10.31
N ASN A 245 6.30 -19.51 -11.27
CA ASN A 245 5.66 -20.83 -11.28
C ASN A 245 5.97 -21.63 -10.01
N GLU A 246 7.16 -21.47 -9.43
CA GLU A 246 7.54 -22.14 -8.19
C GLU A 246 6.72 -21.63 -7.01
N GLU A 247 6.68 -20.31 -6.81
CA GLU A 247 5.92 -19.66 -5.74
C GLU A 247 4.43 -19.97 -5.82
N LEU A 248 3.86 -19.89 -7.02
CA LEU A 248 2.46 -20.26 -7.24
C LEU A 248 2.21 -21.76 -6.93
N THR A 249 3.19 -22.63 -7.22
CA THR A 249 3.08 -24.07 -6.91
C THR A 249 3.10 -24.31 -5.40
N ARG A 250 3.92 -23.58 -4.64
CA ARG A 250 3.91 -23.61 -3.17
C ARG A 250 2.56 -23.22 -2.60
N ILE A 251 1.97 -22.13 -3.10
CA ILE A 251 0.66 -21.63 -2.66
C ILE A 251 -0.45 -22.64 -2.98
N LYS A 252 -0.47 -23.20 -4.20
CA LYS A 252 -1.52 -24.14 -4.66
C LYS A 252 -1.62 -25.42 -3.85
N HIS A 253 -0.53 -25.87 -3.24
CA HIS A 253 -0.47 -27.16 -2.55
C HIS A 253 -0.27 -27.00 -1.04
N ASN A 254 -0.41 -25.77 -0.56
CA ASN A 254 -0.46 -25.49 0.85
C ASN A 254 -1.61 -26.24 1.54
N LYS A 255 -1.32 -26.80 2.71
CA LYS A 255 -2.29 -27.48 3.58
C LYS A 255 -2.58 -26.72 4.87
N GLU A 256 -1.94 -25.56 5.09
CA GLU A 256 -2.24 -24.71 6.24
C GLU A 256 -3.71 -24.32 6.24
N LYS A 257 -4.36 -24.51 7.39
CA LYS A 257 -5.81 -24.32 7.56
C LYS A 257 -6.24 -22.88 7.26
N GLU A 258 -5.35 -21.93 7.52
CA GLU A 258 -5.59 -20.49 7.37
C GLU A 258 -5.53 -20.04 5.90
N LEU A 259 -4.74 -20.72 5.07
CA LEU A 259 -4.54 -20.39 3.66
C LEU A 259 -4.85 -21.58 2.74
N LYS A 260 -6.05 -22.14 2.85
CA LYS A 260 -6.44 -23.28 2.00
C LYS A 260 -6.72 -22.84 0.56
N PRO A 261 -5.94 -23.29 -0.44
CA PRO A 261 -6.16 -22.92 -1.83
C PRO A 261 -7.33 -23.70 -2.45
N SER A 262 -7.93 -23.13 -3.51
CA SER A 262 -8.88 -23.83 -4.37
C SER A 262 -8.68 -23.39 -5.80
N ILE A 263 -8.59 -24.34 -6.72
CA ILE A 263 -8.37 -24.06 -8.14
C ILE A 263 -9.74 -24.06 -8.82
N LEU A 264 -10.10 -22.90 -9.38
CA LEU A 264 -11.32 -22.73 -10.15
C LEU A 264 -10.96 -22.60 -11.63
N SER A 265 -11.60 -23.40 -12.48
CA SER A 265 -11.44 -23.28 -13.92
C SER A 265 -12.08 -21.97 -14.40
N MET A 266 -11.33 -21.18 -15.17
CA MET A 266 -11.86 -20.01 -15.90
C MET A 266 -12.21 -20.36 -17.37
N LEU A 267 -12.15 -21.64 -17.75
CA LEU A 267 -12.50 -22.10 -19.09
C LEU A 267 -14.02 -22.35 -19.20
N PHE A 268 -14.55 -22.15 -20.39
CA PHE A 268 -15.95 -22.43 -20.74
C PHE A 268 -16.02 -23.33 -21.98
N PRO A 269 -17.10 -24.12 -22.14
CA PRO A 269 -17.27 -24.96 -23.32
C PRO A 269 -17.47 -24.11 -24.58
N LYS A 270 -16.86 -24.52 -25.69
CA LYS A 270 -17.06 -23.87 -26.98
C LYS A 270 -18.48 -24.19 -27.50
N GLY A 271 -19.33 -23.17 -27.66
CA GLY A 271 -20.61 -23.30 -28.36
C GLY A 271 -21.88 -23.31 -27.49
N ALA A 272 -21.85 -22.66 -26.32
CA ALA A 272 -23.07 -22.23 -25.62
C ALA A 272 -23.52 -20.86 -26.14
#